data_AF-A0A8G1YYK3-F1
#
_entry.id   AF-A0A8G1YYK3-F1
#
_cell.length_a   1.000
_cell.length_b   1.000
_cell.length_c   1.000
_cell.angle_alpha   90.00
_cell.angle_beta   90.00
_cell.angle_gamma   90.00
#
_symmetry.space_group_name_H-M   'P 1'
#
loop_
_entity.id
_entity.type
_entity.pdbx_description
1 polymer ?
#
loop_
_entity_poly.entity_id
_entity_poly.type
_entity_poly.pdbx_seq_one_letter_code
_entity_poly.pdbx_strand_id
1 'polypeptide(L)'
;MRMFNCLTLGAGLFATVISMPAHAEDAAKVAAIVKGLDNPFFQYMHRGIEEQAKADNVAVTIQAAANMGDATGQADRLTAMAMQDFDCYLVNPISVSNLVQALVPVAQKNKPIINIDSTIDAEQAKAAGFTISTYIGTDNVAAGVLAGEEMLKLVPAGSKVALVAGIVGDVGSNARIKGFKQAVEGKLEVVVMVSADWDREKALTAATDILAAHPDLAGFFAANDIMALGVQRAVQTSGKDVKVIGLDGIVDALKSVAAGELSATVAQYPYVVGAMGVEACKAAALGKELPANVPAPVLLINKDNAEASLKNFPRPGGDYPDPFREMLK
;
A
#
# COMPACT_ATOMS: atom_id res chain seq x y z
N MET A 1 38.18 43.20 77.06
CA MET A 1 39.58 43.06 76.62
C MET A 1 39.75 41.69 75.98
N ARG A 2 40.42 41.65 74.81
CA ARG A 2 40.74 40.50 73.94
C ARG A 2 39.67 40.07 72.93
N MET A 3 39.81 40.73 71.77
CA MET A 3 39.40 40.30 70.43
C MET A 3 39.99 38.94 70.06
N PHE A 4 39.23 38.11 69.34
CA PHE A 4 39.78 37.17 68.38
C PHE A 4 38.87 37.14 67.13
N ASN A 5 39.43 37.66 66.03
CA ASN A 5 38.91 37.51 64.67
C ASN A 5 38.94 36.03 64.28
N CYS A 6 37.82 35.50 63.78
CA CYS A 6 37.82 34.27 63.00
C CYS A 6 37.09 34.53 61.68
N LEU A 7 37.89 34.60 60.61
CA LEU A 7 37.47 34.71 59.22
C LEU A 7 36.70 33.44 58.83
N THR A 8 35.40 33.54 58.50
CA THR A 8 34.66 32.46 57.84
C THR A 8 34.72 32.66 56.33
N LEU A 9 35.52 31.83 55.67
CA LEU A 9 35.65 31.73 54.22
C LEU A 9 34.38 31.10 53.63
N GLY A 10 33.72 31.80 52.70
CA GLY A 10 32.57 31.28 51.96
C GLY A 10 32.99 30.25 50.91
N ALA A 11 32.43 29.04 50.98
CA ALA A 11 32.50 28.05 49.91
C ALA A 11 31.19 28.09 49.10
N GLY A 12 31.20 28.85 48.01
CA GLY A 12 30.14 28.79 47.00
C GLY A 12 30.27 27.50 46.20
N LEU A 13 29.34 26.58 46.40
CA LEU A 13 29.23 25.34 45.63
C LEU A 13 28.68 25.66 44.23
N PHE A 14 29.56 25.93 43.27
CA PHE A 14 29.19 25.96 41.85
C PHE A 14 28.99 24.50 41.38
N ALA A 15 27.73 24.07 41.27
CA ALA A 15 27.37 22.83 40.61
C ALA A 15 27.54 23.04 39.09
N THR A 16 28.66 22.60 38.55
CA THR A 16 28.89 22.55 37.10
C THR A 16 27.96 21.48 36.52
N VAL A 17 26.88 21.89 35.87
CA VAL A 17 26.06 21.01 35.06
C VAL A 17 26.89 20.64 33.84
N ILE A 18 27.49 19.44 33.86
CA ILE A 18 28.11 18.86 32.67
C ILE A 18 26.96 18.50 31.74
N SER A 19 26.64 19.39 30.82
CA SER A 19 25.74 19.09 29.71
C SER A 19 26.44 18.03 28.87
N MET A 20 25.99 16.77 28.97
CA MET A 20 26.42 15.73 28.04
C MET A 20 26.09 16.19 26.62
N PRO A 21 27.00 16.02 25.64
CA PRO A 21 26.65 16.28 24.26
C PRO A 21 25.50 15.36 23.88
N ALA A 22 24.43 15.92 23.34
CA ALA A 22 23.37 15.13 22.72
C ALA A 22 24.04 14.24 21.66
N HIS A 23 24.00 12.92 21.86
CA HIS A 23 24.39 11.98 20.82
C HIS A 23 23.54 12.30 19.60
N ALA A 24 24.18 12.60 18.46
CA ALA A 24 23.49 12.53 17.19
C ALA A 24 22.97 11.09 17.08
N GLU A 25 21.67 10.93 17.02
CA GLU A 25 21.02 9.63 16.93
C GLU A 25 21.47 8.98 15.62
N ASP A 26 22.14 7.83 15.70
CA ASP A 26 22.60 7.11 14.51
C ASP A 26 21.40 6.81 13.62
N ALA A 27 21.55 7.04 12.30
CA ALA A 27 20.50 6.79 11.33
C ALA A 27 20.02 5.33 11.41
N ALA A 28 18.73 5.13 11.65
CA ALA A 28 18.14 3.79 11.67
C ALA A 28 18.39 3.07 10.34
N LYS A 29 18.77 1.78 10.39
CA LYS A 29 19.04 0.96 9.20
C LYS A 29 17.82 0.14 8.83
N VAL A 30 17.24 0.37 7.67
CA VAL A 30 16.04 -0.34 7.20
C VAL A 30 16.37 -1.26 6.04
N ALA A 31 15.97 -2.53 6.16
CA ALA A 31 15.87 -3.45 5.04
C ALA A 31 14.48 -3.34 4.43
N ALA A 32 14.35 -3.03 3.14
CA ALA A 32 13.10 -3.04 2.43
C ALA A 32 13.13 -4.07 1.29
N ILE A 33 12.11 -4.94 1.21
CA ILE A 33 11.91 -5.86 0.09
C ILE A 33 10.52 -5.62 -0.51
N VAL A 34 10.48 -5.23 -1.78
CA VAL A 34 9.25 -4.96 -2.52
C VAL A 34 9.01 -5.97 -3.64
N LYS A 35 7.80 -5.96 -4.20
CA LYS A 35 7.43 -6.72 -5.40
C LYS A 35 8.15 -6.19 -6.65
N GLY A 36 7.89 -6.81 -7.80
CA GLY A 36 8.52 -6.47 -9.08
C GLY A 36 8.25 -5.03 -9.54
N LEU A 37 9.31 -4.35 -9.98
CA LEU A 37 9.23 -2.97 -10.48
C LEU A 37 8.77 -2.89 -11.95
N ASP A 38 8.38 -4.01 -12.55
CA ASP A 38 7.68 -4.08 -13.83
C ASP A 38 6.24 -3.54 -13.76
N ASN A 39 5.69 -3.39 -12.54
CA ASN A 39 4.42 -2.72 -12.30
C ASN A 39 4.64 -1.29 -11.75
N PRO A 40 4.04 -0.24 -12.38
CA PRO A 40 4.15 1.15 -11.91
C PRO A 40 3.77 1.36 -10.44
N PHE A 41 2.83 0.58 -9.91
CA PHE A 41 2.42 0.65 -8.51
C PHE A 41 3.61 0.46 -7.55
N PHE A 42 4.43 -0.57 -7.80
CA PHE A 42 5.60 -0.87 -6.95
C PHE A 42 6.78 0.07 -7.23
N GLN A 43 6.87 0.67 -8.43
CA GLN A 43 7.82 1.76 -8.69
C GLN A 43 7.53 2.97 -7.79
N TYR A 44 6.27 3.38 -7.65
CA TYR A 44 5.91 4.48 -6.76
C TYR A 44 6.06 4.14 -5.29
N MET A 45 5.82 2.88 -4.89
CA MET A 45 6.13 2.40 -3.55
C MET A 45 7.62 2.50 -3.25
N HIS A 46 8.48 1.99 -4.12
CA HIS A 46 9.94 2.10 -4.00
C HIS A 46 10.38 3.56 -3.83
N ARG A 47 9.86 4.45 -4.68
CA ARG A 47 10.16 5.88 -4.62
C ARG A 47 9.71 6.51 -3.29
N GLY A 48 8.54 6.12 -2.77
CA GLY A 48 8.05 6.56 -1.47
C GLY A 48 8.96 6.15 -0.31
N ILE A 49 9.45 4.90 -0.33
CA ILE A 49 10.43 4.39 0.64
C ILE A 49 11.72 5.20 0.56
N GLU A 50 12.28 5.38 -0.63
CA GLU A 50 13.56 6.08 -0.84
C GLU A 50 13.49 7.55 -0.42
N GLU A 51 12.46 8.28 -0.86
CA GLU A 51 12.31 9.71 -0.56
C GLU A 51 12.02 9.94 0.92
N GLN A 52 11.20 9.11 1.55
CA GLN A 52 10.92 9.22 2.99
C GLN A 52 12.15 8.87 3.83
N ALA A 53 12.90 7.83 3.46
CA ALA A 53 14.13 7.46 4.16
C ALA A 53 15.14 8.62 4.14
N LYS A 54 15.28 9.31 3.00
CA LYS A 54 16.10 10.52 2.91
C LYS A 54 15.58 11.66 3.79
N ALA A 55 14.26 11.89 3.80
CA ALA A 55 13.65 12.94 4.60
C ALA A 55 13.85 12.72 6.11
N ASP A 56 13.78 11.46 6.55
CA ASP A 56 13.85 11.07 7.94
C ASP A 56 15.25 10.73 8.46
N ASN A 57 16.29 10.88 7.63
CA ASN A 57 17.66 10.46 7.92
C ASN A 57 17.75 8.97 8.32
N VAL A 58 17.11 8.10 7.53
CA VAL A 58 17.10 6.64 7.66
C VAL A 58 17.98 6.04 6.56
N ALA A 59 18.86 5.12 6.92
CA ALA A 59 19.68 4.38 5.96
C ALA A 59 18.91 3.16 5.44
N VAL A 60 18.37 3.23 4.22
CA VAL A 60 17.58 2.14 3.64
C VAL A 60 18.37 1.33 2.61
N THR A 61 18.25 0.01 2.66
CA THR A 61 18.63 -0.92 1.58
C THR A 61 17.37 -1.50 0.98
N ILE A 62 17.07 -1.17 -0.27
CA ILE A 62 15.87 -1.63 -0.97
C ILE A 62 16.26 -2.73 -1.97
N GLN A 63 15.54 -3.84 -1.94
CA GLN A 63 15.58 -4.91 -2.93
C GLN A 63 14.17 -5.08 -3.52
N ALA A 64 14.10 -5.59 -4.74
CA ALA A 64 12.84 -5.93 -5.40
C ALA A 64 12.90 -7.35 -5.97
N ALA A 65 11.75 -8.01 -6.06
CA ALA A 65 11.60 -9.23 -6.85
C ALA A 65 11.88 -8.94 -8.34
N ALA A 66 12.27 -9.95 -9.12
CA ALA A 66 12.50 -9.75 -10.56
C ALA A 66 11.22 -9.36 -11.32
N ASN A 67 10.09 -9.94 -10.92
CA ASN A 67 8.74 -9.67 -11.43
C ASN A 67 7.71 -10.27 -10.44
N MET A 68 6.43 -10.15 -10.76
CA MET A 68 5.33 -10.67 -9.92
C MET A 68 5.28 -12.21 -9.79
N GLY A 69 5.97 -12.95 -10.65
CA GLY A 69 6.08 -14.42 -10.57
C GLY A 69 7.28 -14.92 -9.73
N ASP A 70 8.17 -14.02 -9.31
CA ASP A 70 9.44 -14.38 -8.65
C ASP A 70 9.31 -14.46 -7.11
N ALA A 71 8.37 -15.27 -6.62
CA ALA A 71 8.13 -15.43 -5.19
C ALA A 71 9.34 -16.01 -4.44
N THR A 72 10.03 -16.97 -5.05
CA THR A 72 11.24 -17.61 -4.49
C THR A 72 12.42 -16.63 -4.48
N GLY A 73 12.71 -15.95 -5.58
CA GLY A 73 13.80 -14.99 -5.63
C GLY A 73 13.58 -13.79 -4.69
N GLN A 74 12.33 -13.38 -4.47
CA GLN A 74 12.01 -12.39 -3.43
C GLN A 74 12.39 -12.89 -2.02
N ALA A 75 12.07 -14.15 -1.70
CA ALA A 75 12.38 -14.76 -0.40
C ALA A 75 13.90 -14.96 -0.20
N ASP A 76 14.63 -15.34 -1.25
CA ASP A 76 16.09 -15.50 -1.20
C ASP A 76 16.80 -14.17 -0.93
N ARG A 77 16.34 -13.08 -1.57
CA ARG A 77 16.84 -11.72 -1.30
C ARG A 77 16.58 -11.32 0.15
N LEU A 78 15.38 -11.54 0.67
CA LEU A 78 15.07 -11.25 2.07
C LEU A 78 15.92 -12.09 3.03
N THR A 79 16.16 -13.37 2.71
CA THR A 79 17.04 -14.24 3.51
C THR A 79 18.46 -13.70 3.59
N ALA A 80 19.01 -13.20 2.47
CA ALA A 80 20.32 -12.56 2.45
C ALA A 80 20.36 -11.24 3.25
N MET A 81 19.28 -10.45 3.21
CA MET A 81 19.15 -9.24 4.02
C MET A 81 19.03 -9.57 5.50
N ALA A 82 18.30 -10.63 5.87
CA ALA A 82 18.09 -11.08 7.24
C ALA A 82 19.40 -11.49 7.95
N MET A 83 20.45 -11.82 7.21
CA MET A 83 21.78 -12.11 7.75
C MET A 83 22.53 -10.84 8.19
N GLN A 84 22.15 -9.67 7.68
CA GLN A 84 22.79 -8.40 7.98
C GLN A 84 22.19 -7.75 9.24
N ASP A 85 22.81 -6.66 9.70
CA ASP A 85 22.38 -5.91 10.86
C ASP A 85 21.56 -4.67 10.45
N PHE A 86 20.25 -4.89 10.37
CA PHE A 86 19.24 -3.85 10.18
C PHE A 86 18.43 -3.69 11.46
N ASP A 87 17.92 -2.48 11.68
CA ASP A 87 17.06 -2.13 12.81
C ASP A 87 15.60 -2.44 12.55
N CYS A 88 15.18 -2.53 11.28
CA CYS A 88 13.81 -2.84 10.90
C CYS A 88 13.73 -3.48 9.51
N TYR A 89 12.70 -4.32 9.31
CA TYR A 89 12.43 -4.99 8.04
C TYR A 89 11.05 -4.59 7.51
N LEU A 90 11.04 -3.87 6.39
CA LEU A 90 9.86 -3.45 5.65
C LEU A 90 9.59 -4.42 4.50
N VAL A 91 8.44 -5.11 4.52
CA VAL A 91 8.17 -6.22 3.60
C VAL A 91 6.85 -6.07 2.84
N ASN A 92 6.92 -6.19 1.52
CA ASN A 92 5.77 -6.28 0.63
C ASN A 92 5.78 -7.65 -0.10
N PRO A 93 5.08 -8.67 0.43
CA PRO A 93 5.17 -10.04 -0.07
C PRO A 93 4.38 -10.24 -1.37
N ILE A 94 4.90 -11.08 -2.29
CA ILE A 94 4.17 -11.52 -3.49
C ILE A 94 2.95 -12.38 -3.14
N SER A 95 3.08 -13.28 -2.16
CA SER A 95 1.98 -14.12 -1.69
C SER A 95 1.89 -14.08 -0.17
N VAL A 96 0.78 -14.55 0.38
CA VAL A 96 0.56 -14.51 1.83
C VAL A 96 1.59 -15.30 2.64
N SER A 97 2.36 -16.19 2.02
CA SER A 97 3.28 -17.09 2.71
C SER A 97 4.74 -17.00 2.24
N ASN A 98 5.04 -16.40 1.09
CA ASN A 98 6.36 -16.56 0.47
C ASN A 98 7.52 -15.99 1.30
N LEU A 99 7.27 -15.01 2.16
CA LEU A 99 8.29 -14.39 3.01
C LEU A 99 8.36 -14.97 4.43
N VAL A 100 7.44 -15.87 4.82
CA VAL A 100 7.32 -16.33 6.22
C VAL A 100 8.61 -16.95 6.75
N GLN A 101 9.21 -17.89 5.99
CA GLN A 101 10.44 -18.56 6.43
C GLN A 101 11.65 -17.63 6.45
N ALA A 102 11.76 -16.71 5.49
CA ALA A 102 12.84 -15.74 5.42
C ALA A 102 12.82 -14.73 6.60
N LEU A 103 11.67 -14.56 7.26
CA LEU A 103 11.49 -13.68 8.42
C LEU A 103 11.79 -14.34 9.77
N VAL A 104 11.90 -15.67 9.84
CA VAL A 104 12.20 -16.37 11.10
C VAL A 104 13.51 -15.87 11.75
N PRO A 105 14.64 -15.72 11.03
CA PRO A 105 15.88 -15.19 11.61
C PRO A 105 15.76 -13.72 12.05
N VAL A 106 14.92 -12.93 11.37
CA VAL A 106 14.64 -11.52 11.74
C VAL A 106 13.95 -11.46 13.09
N ALA A 107 12.91 -12.28 13.27
CA ALA A 107 12.16 -12.36 14.51
C ALA A 107 13.02 -12.87 15.67
N GLN A 108 13.91 -13.85 15.44
CA GLN A 108 14.84 -14.36 16.47
C GLN A 108 15.81 -13.28 16.97
N LYS A 109 16.12 -12.27 16.14
CA LYS A 109 16.92 -11.10 16.51
C LYS A 109 16.08 -10.00 17.19
N ASN A 110 14.79 -10.23 17.43
CA ASN A 110 13.81 -9.27 17.96
C ASN A 110 13.74 -7.97 17.14
N LYS A 111 13.94 -8.06 15.81
CA LYS A 111 13.85 -6.89 14.93
C LYS A 111 12.39 -6.72 14.45
N PRO A 112 11.85 -5.48 14.43
CA PRO A 112 10.50 -5.20 13.97
C PRO A 112 10.30 -5.57 12.49
N ILE A 113 9.11 -6.08 12.19
CA ILE A 113 8.67 -6.48 10.84
C ILE A 113 7.44 -5.65 10.49
N ILE A 114 7.60 -4.75 9.54
CA ILE A 114 6.54 -3.86 9.03
C ILE A 114 6.04 -4.46 7.71
N ASN A 115 4.80 -4.93 7.68
CA ASN A 115 4.23 -5.52 6.47
C ASN A 115 3.37 -4.48 5.73
N ILE A 116 3.62 -4.28 4.43
CA ILE A 116 2.90 -3.29 3.63
C ILE A 116 2.21 -3.89 2.39
N ASP A 117 1.10 -3.25 2.00
CA ASP A 117 0.26 -3.49 0.81
C ASP A 117 -0.43 -4.86 0.74
N SER A 118 0.33 -5.95 0.78
CA SER A 118 -0.19 -7.32 0.78
C SER A 118 0.14 -8.03 2.08
N THR A 119 -0.81 -8.78 2.60
CA THR A 119 -0.73 -9.37 3.93
C THR A 119 0.15 -10.61 3.94
N ILE A 120 0.98 -10.75 4.97
CA ILE A 120 1.50 -12.04 5.42
C ILE A 120 0.40 -12.75 6.22
N ASP A 121 0.24 -14.06 6.01
CA ASP A 121 -0.70 -14.88 6.77
C ASP A 121 -0.29 -14.95 8.24
N ALA A 122 -1.17 -14.44 9.11
CA ALA A 122 -0.89 -14.32 10.54
C ALA A 122 -0.76 -15.68 11.25
N GLU A 123 -1.50 -16.70 10.81
CA GLU A 123 -1.43 -18.03 11.41
C GLU A 123 -0.13 -18.74 11.01
N GLN A 124 0.31 -18.58 9.76
CA GLN A 124 1.61 -19.11 9.31
C GLN A 124 2.78 -18.38 9.97
N ALA A 125 2.71 -17.05 10.12
CA ALA A 125 3.71 -16.29 10.87
C ALA A 125 3.80 -16.78 12.31
N LYS A 126 2.65 -16.96 12.98
CA LYS A 126 2.57 -17.47 14.35
C LYS A 126 3.10 -18.89 14.47
N ALA A 127 2.77 -19.77 13.52
CA ALA A 127 3.30 -21.13 13.46
C ALA A 127 4.82 -21.16 13.25
N ALA A 128 5.36 -20.17 12.53
CA ALA A 128 6.80 -19.95 12.35
C ALA A 128 7.47 -19.24 13.55
N GLY A 129 6.70 -18.90 14.59
CA GLY A 129 7.22 -18.36 15.85
C GLY A 129 7.33 -16.84 15.91
N PHE A 130 6.61 -16.09 15.06
CA PHE A 130 6.65 -14.63 15.09
C PHE A 130 5.29 -13.98 14.79
N THR A 131 5.20 -12.69 15.10
CA THR A 131 4.11 -11.80 14.67
C THR A 131 4.71 -10.59 13.97
N ILE A 132 3.96 -9.99 13.04
CA ILE A 132 4.36 -8.69 12.46
C ILE A 132 4.12 -7.57 13.48
N SER A 133 4.88 -6.47 13.36
CA SER A 133 4.77 -5.31 14.26
C SER A 133 3.61 -4.39 13.88
N THR A 134 3.37 -4.22 12.58
CA THR A 134 2.19 -3.52 12.03
C THR A 134 1.95 -4.01 10.60
N TYR A 135 0.70 -3.92 10.16
CA TYR A 135 0.33 -3.95 8.76
C TYR A 135 -0.09 -2.54 8.29
N ILE A 136 0.35 -2.13 7.09
CA ILE A 136 -0.05 -0.86 6.46
C ILE A 136 -0.52 -1.17 5.04
N GLY A 137 -1.78 -0.92 4.74
CA GLY A 137 -2.29 -1.21 3.42
C GLY A 137 -3.73 -0.80 3.22
N THR A 138 -4.21 -1.03 2.00
CA THR A 138 -5.57 -0.66 1.63
C THR A 138 -6.59 -1.60 2.25
N ASP A 139 -7.67 -1.05 2.80
CA ASP A 139 -8.89 -1.83 3.02
C ASP A 139 -9.54 -2.14 1.67
N ASN A 140 -9.19 -3.31 1.14
CA ASN A 140 -9.61 -3.73 -0.19
C ASN A 140 -11.11 -4.03 -0.28
N VAL A 141 -11.78 -4.39 0.83
CA VAL A 141 -13.24 -4.55 0.84
C VAL A 141 -13.89 -3.19 0.74
N ALA A 142 -13.48 -2.23 1.56
CA ALA A 142 -13.99 -0.86 1.51
C ALA A 142 -13.74 -0.21 0.13
N ALA A 143 -12.56 -0.42 -0.46
CA ALA A 143 -12.28 0.06 -1.81
C ALA A 143 -13.21 -0.56 -2.88
N GLY A 144 -13.52 -1.86 -2.75
CA GLY A 144 -14.52 -2.53 -3.59
C GLY A 144 -15.93 -1.96 -3.41
N VAL A 145 -16.32 -1.67 -2.17
CA VAL A 145 -17.61 -1.04 -1.85
C VAL A 145 -17.71 0.34 -2.53
N LEU A 146 -16.68 1.18 -2.43
CA LEU A 146 -16.63 2.48 -3.10
C LEU A 146 -16.83 2.36 -4.62
N ALA A 147 -16.19 1.37 -5.25
CA ALA A 147 -16.35 1.12 -6.68
C ALA A 147 -17.79 0.68 -7.03
N GLY A 148 -18.42 -0.16 -6.20
CA GLY A 148 -19.80 -0.59 -6.41
C GLY A 148 -20.81 0.54 -6.18
N GLU A 149 -20.60 1.37 -5.16
CA GLU A 149 -21.41 2.57 -4.92
C GLU A 149 -21.33 3.57 -6.07
N GLU A 150 -20.15 3.73 -6.68
CA GLU A 150 -20.02 4.56 -7.87
C GLU A 150 -20.72 3.94 -9.08
N MET A 151 -20.61 2.63 -9.30
CA MET A 151 -21.32 1.96 -10.39
C MET A 151 -22.85 2.17 -10.28
N LEU A 152 -23.42 2.09 -9.08
CA LEU A 152 -24.85 2.31 -8.84
C LEU A 152 -25.34 3.71 -9.23
N LYS A 153 -24.46 4.71 -9.27
CA LYS A 153 -24.80 6.06 -9.74
C LYS A 153 -24.74 6.18 -11.26
N LEU A 154 -23.95 5.32 -11.90
CA LEU A 154 -23.63 5.41 -13.33
C LEU A 154 -24.55 4.56 -14.21
N VAL A 155 -25.18 3.52 -13.67
CA VAL A 155 -26.07 2.62 -14.41
C VAL A 155 -27.46 2.53 -13.79
N PRO A 156 -28.51 2.27 -14.58
CA PRO A 156 -29.85 2.03 -14.06
C PRO A 156 -29.93 0.86 -13.07
N ALA A 157 -30.91 0.91 -12.17
CA ALA A 157 -31.22 -0.22 -11.30
C ALA A 157 -31.61 -1.46 -12.13
N GLY A 158 -31.18 -2.64 -11.69
CA GLY A 158 -31.38 -3.92 -12.37
C GLY A 158 -30.47 -4.15 -13.59
N SER A 159 -29.56 -3.22 -13.90
CA SER A 159 -28.61 -3.40 -14.99
C SER A 159 -27.62 -4.55 -14.74
N LYS A 160 -27.15 -5.15 -15.83
CA LYS A 160 -26.15 -6.21 -15.84
C LYS A 160 -24.75 -5.64 -15.78
N VAL A 161 -23.92 -6.20 -14.92
CA VAL A 161 -22.51 -5.86 -14.78
C VAL A 161 -21.62 -7.10 -14.76
N ALA A 162 -20.39 -6.94 -15.22
CA ALA A 162 -19.40 -8.01 -15.25
C ALA A 162 -18.15 -7.63 -14.45
N LEU A 163 -17.47 -8.65 -13.92
CA LEU A 163 -16.33 -8.47 -13.04
C LEU A 163 -15.06 -9.07 -13.65
N VAL A 164 -13.97 -8.32 -13.60
CA VAL A 164 -12.63 -8.78 -14.02
C VAL A 164 -11.70 -8.78 -12.81
N ALA A 165 -11.44 -9.98 -12.28
CA ALA A 165 -10.58 -10.20 -11.13
C ALA A 165 -9.10 -10.33 -11.54
N GLY A 166 -8.21 -10.15 -10.57
CA GLY A 166 -6.77 -10.39 -10.72
C GLY A 166 -6.38 -11.87 -10.75
N ILE A 167 -5.20 -12.20 -10.19
CA ILE A 167 -4.72 -13.59 -10.08
C ILE A 167 -5.70 -14.42 -9.22
N VAL A 168 -5.97 -15.65 -9.68
CA VAL A 168 -6.80 -16.61 -8.93
C VAL A 168 -6.24 -16.85 -7.54
N GLY A 169 -7.08 -16.68 -6.51
CA GLY A 169 -6.70 -16.87 -5.11
C GLY A 169 -6.05 -15.66 -4.45
N ASP A 170 -5.81 -14.57 -5.19
CA ASP A 170 -5.27 -13.34 -4.62
C ASP A 170 -6.25 -12.71 -3.62
N VAL A 171 -5.78 -12.47 -2.39
CA VAL A 171 -6.62 -12.00 -1.28
C VAL A 171 -7.13 -10.58 -1.52
N GLY A 172 -6.31 -9.69 -2.08
CA GLY A 172 -6.68 -8.31 -2.38
C GLY A 172 -7.73 -8.23 -3.49
N SER A 173 -7.52 -8.94 -4.59
CA SER A 173 -8.47 -9.14 -5.68
C SER A 173 -9.82 -9.62 -5.16
N ASN A 174 -9.81 -10.71 -4.40
CA ASN A 174 -11.02 -11.31 -3.85
C ASN A 174 -11.76 -10.35 -2.90
N ALA A 175 -11.02 -9.58 -2.09
CA ALA A 175 -11.60 -8.57 -1.21
C ALA A 175 -12.26 -7.42 -1.99
N ARG A 176 -11.62 -6.91 -3.05
CA ARG A 176 -12.18 -5.87 -3.95
C ARG A 176 -13.47 -6.35 -4.61
N ILE A 177 -13.43 -7.56 -5.19
CA ILE A 177 -14.61 -8.19 -5.81
C ILE A 177 -15.73 -8.40 -4.80
N LYS A 178 -15.40 -8.87 -3.59
CA LYS A 178 -16.37 -9.05 -2.51
C LYS A 178 -17.03 -7.72 -2.13
N GLY A 179 -16.24 -6.68 -1.92
CA GLY A 179 -16.76 -5.35 -1.59
C GLY A 179 -17.68 -4.79 -2.67
N PHE A 180 -17.30 -4.92 -3.94
CA PHE A 180 -18.15 -4.51 -5.05
C PHE A 180 -19.48 -5.27 -5.05
N LYS A 181 -19.44 -6.61 -4.93
CA LYS A 181 -20.64 -7.45 -4.87
C LYS A 181 -21.56 -7.05 -3.71
N GLN A 182 -21.00 -6.75 -2.54
CA GLN A 182 -21.77 -6.29 -1.36
C GLN A 182 -22.51 -4.97 -1.64
N ALA A 183 -21.86 -4.00 -2.29
CA ALA A 183 -22.48 -2.71 -2.57
C ALA A 183 -23.68 -2.83 -3.54
N VAL A 184 -23.56 -3.69 -4.55
CA VAL A 184 -24.52 -3.83 -5.65
C VAL A 184 -25.57 -4.92 -5.45
N GLU A 185 -25.48 -5.70 -4.37
CA GLU A 185 -26.38 -6.81 -4.06
C GLU A 185 -27.86 -6.37 -4.07
N GLY A 186 -28.69 -7.12 -4.79
CA GLY A 186 -30.12 -6.82 -4.95
C GLY A 186 -30.44 -5.56 -5.78
N LYS A 187 -29.43 -4.85 -6.29
CA LYS A 187 -29.57 -3.61 -7.06
C LYS A 187 -29.09 -3.74 -8.50
N LEU A 188 -28.04 -4.52 -8.75
CA LEU A 188 -27.51 -4.86 -10.09
C LEU A 188 -27.38 -6.38 -10.23
N GLU A 189 -27.35 -6.87 -11.46
CA GLU A 189 -27.13 -8.28 -11.78
C GLU A 189 -25.67 -8.51 -12.17
N VAL A 190 -24.91 -9.24 -11.35
CA VAL A 190 -23.55 -9.68 -11.73
C VAL A 190 -23.66 -10.91 -12.63
N VAL A 191 -23.47 -10.75 -13.94
CA VAL A 191 -23.71 -11.82 -14.92
C VAL A 191 -22.53 -12.79 -15.06
N VAL A 192 -21.31 -12.29 -14.88
CA VAL A 192 -20.09 -13.10 -15.00
C VAL A 192 -18.93 -12.47 -14.25
N MET A 193 -18.02 -13.33 -13.79
CA MET A 193 -16.73 -12.95 -13.21
C MET A 193 -15.63 -13.79 -13.84
N VAL A 194 -14.59 -13.14 -14.36
CA VAL A 194 -13.43 -13.78 -14.99
C VAL A 194 -12.15 -13.28 -14.33
N SER A 195 -11.12 -14.12 -14.25
CA SER A 195 -9.79 -13.70 -13.79
C SER A 195 -8.92 -13.37 -14.99
N ALA A 196 -8.23 -12.22 -14.94
CA ALA A 196 -7.32 -11.76 -15.98
C ALA A 196 -5.89 -11.54 -15.46
N ASP A 197 -5.56 -12.04 -14.26
CA ASP A 197 -4.19 -12.14 -13.75
C ASP A 197 -3.42 -10.81 -13.68
N TRP A 198 -4.13 -9.70 -13.47
CA TRP A 198 -3.57 -8.34 -13.50
C TRP A 198 -3.03 -7.91 -14.88
N ASP A 199 -3.33 -8.68 -15.92
CA ASP A 199 -2.82 -8.50 -17.27
C ASP A 199 -3.82 -7.76 -18.17
N ARG A 200 -3.32 -6.76 -18.89
CA ARG A 200 -4.14 -5.89 -19.74
C ARG A 200 -4.71 -6.63 -20.94
N GLU A 201 -3.93 -7.48 -21.60
CA GLU A 201 -4.34 -8.16 -22.82
C GLU A 201 -5.35 -9.27 -22.50
N LYS A 202 -5.15 -10.02 -21.41
CA LYS A 202 -6.14 -10.99 -20.92
C LYS A 202 -7.46 -10.29 -20.58
N ALA A 203 -7.41 -9.12 -19.94
CA ALA A 203 -8.61 -8.35 -19.62
C ALA A 203 -9.33 -7.83 -20.88
N LEU A 204 -8.58 -7.38 -21.89
CA LEU A 204 -9.11 -6.99 -23.21
C LEU A 204 -9.85 -8.16 -23.89
N THR A 205 -9.21 -9.32 -23.98
CA THR A 205 -9.81 -10.51 -24.59
C THR A 205 -11.08 -10.91 -23.84
N ALA A 206 -11.00 -11.04 -22.51
CA ALA A 206 -12.13 -11.43 -21.71
C ALA A 206 -13.30 -10.43 -21.80
N ALA A 207 -13.03 -9.13 -21.79
CA ALA A 207 -14.06 -8.11 -21.96
C ALA A 207 -14.72 -8.16 -23.35
N THR A 208 -13.95 -8.44 -24.40
CA THR A 208 -14.48 -8.61 -25.76
C THR A 208 -15.48 -9.76 -25.82
N ASP A 209 -15.12 -10.91 -25.24
CA ASP A 209 -15.98 -12.09 -25.19
C ASP A 209 -17.26 -11.83 -24.37
N ILE A 210 -17.12 -11.16 -23.21
CA ILE A 210 -18.25 -10.79 -22.36
C ILE A 210 -19.20 -9.82 -23.08
N LEU A 211 -18.68 -8.81 -23.77
CA LEU A 211 -19.49 -7.83 -24.52
C LEU A 211 -20.25 -8.46 -25.70
N ALA A 212 -19.71 -9.53 -26.27
CA ALA A 212 -20.37 -10.34 -27.31
C ALA A 212 -21.47 -11.23 -26.71
N ALA A 213 -21.21 -11.87 -25.56
CA ALA A 213 -22.17 -12.76 -24.89
C ALA A 213 -23.31 -12.01 -24.18
N HIS A 214 -23.05 -10.79 -23.71
CA HIS A 214 -24.00 -9.96 -22.95
C HIS A 214 -24.19 -8.61 -23.67
N PRO A 215 -25.01 -8.55 -24.73
CA PRO A 215 -25.11 -7.35 -25.52
C PRO A 215 -25.72 -6.16 -24.77
N ASP A 216 -26.44 -6.42 -23.69
CA ASP A 216 -27.12 -5.49 -22.78
C ASP A 216 -26.32 -5.18 -21.49
N LEU A 217 -25.02 -5.52 -21.45
CA LEU A 217 -24.16 -5.18 -20.32
C LEU A 217 -24.04 -3.66 -20.15
N ALA A 218 -24.24 -3.17 -18.92
CA ALA A 218 -24.18 -1.74 -18.62
C ALA A 218 -22.85 -1.31 -17.97
N GLY A 219 -22.14 -2.23 -17.31
CA GLY A 219 -20.88 -1.89 -16.66
C GLY A 219 -19.91 -3.04 -16.41
N PHE A 220 -18.64 -2.66 -16.25
CA PHE A 220 -17.55 -3.50 -15.77
C PHE A 220 -16.93 -2.93 -14.50
N PHE A 221 -16.58 -3.83 -13.58
CA PHE A 221 -15.60 -3.53 -12.55
C PHE A 221 -14.38 -4.42 -12.74
N ALA A 222 -13.22 -3.81 -12.89
CA ALA A 222 -11.94 -4.50 -12.90
C ALA A 222 -11.21 -4.27 -11.58
N ALA A 223 -10.71 -5.35 -10.98
CA ALA A 223 -10.07 -5.31 -9.67
C ALA A 223 -8.73 -4.53 -9.66
N ASN A 224 -8.22 -4.12 -10.83
CA ASN A 224 -7.20 -3.09 -10.93
C ASN A 224 -7.28 -2.27 -12.23
N ASP A 225 -6.50 -1.20 -12.30
CA ASP A 225 -6.48 -0.27 -13.43
C ASP A 225 -5.80 -0.81 -14.69
N ILE A 226 -4.80 -1.69 -14.56
CA ILE A 226 -4.14 -2.31 -15.72
C ILE A 226 -5.17 -3.09 -16.53
N MET A 227 -5.99 -3.90 -15.85
CA MET A 227 -7.10 -4.63 -16.43
C MET A 227 -8.23 -3.70 -16.85
N ALA A 228 -8.59 -2.69 -16.05
CA ALA A 228 -9.63 -1.72 -16.39
C ALA A 228 -9.35 -1.02 -17.72
N LEU A 229 -8.08 -0.66 -17.99
CA LEU A 229 -7.67 -0.05 -19.25
C LEU A 229 -7.77 -1.03 -20.44
N GLY A 230 -7.55 -2.33 -20.21
CA GLY A 230 -7.82 -3.38 -21.20
C GLY A 230 -9.31 -3.52 -21.49
N VAL A 231 -10.14 -3.56 -20.44
CA VAL A 231 -11.61 -3.57 -20.56
C VAL A 231 -12.11 -2.33 -21.30
N GLN A 232 -11.61 -1.14 -20.95
CA GLN A 232 -11.97 0.13 -21.58
C GLN A 232 -11.68 0.11 -23.07
N ARG A 233 -10.55 -0.48 -23.47
CA ARG A 233 -10.20 -0.62 -24.89
C ARG A 233 -11.18 -1.53 -25.64
N ALA A 234 -11.65 -2.61 -25.02
CA ALA A 234 -12.68 -3.48 -25.60
C ALA A 234 -14.02 -2.74 -25.75
N VAL A 235 -14.43 -1.97 -24.73
CA VAL A 235 -15.64 -1.12 -24.78
C VAL A 235 -15.57 -0.12 -25.92
N GLN A 236 -14.47 0.65 -26.03
CA GLN A 236 -14.26 1.60 -27.13
C GLN A 236 -14.34 0.93 -28.50
N THR A 237 -13.71 -0.25 -28.66
CA THR A 237 -13.71 -1.01 -29.92
C THR A 237 -15.10 -1.51 -30.29
N SER A 238 -15.92 -1.87 -29.29
CA SER A 238 -17.30 -2.32 -29.50
C SER A 238 -18.27 -1.20 -29.92
N GLY A 239 -17.90 0.06 -29.69
CA GLY A 239 -18.78 1.22 -29.91
C GLY A 239 -19.96 1.31 -28.93
N LYS A 240 -19.95 0.53 -27.85
CA LYS A 240 -21.01 0.53 -26.82
C LYS A 240 -20.72 1.54 -25.72
N ASP A 241 -21.78 2.08 -25.13
CA ASP A 241 -21.68 2.89 -23.90
C ASP A 241 -21.79 1.99 -22.66
N VAL A 242 -20.67 1.37 -22.27
CA VAL A 242 -20.54 0.55 -21.07
C VAL A 242 -19.64 1.25 -20.07
N LYS A 243 -20.07 1.38 -18.82
CA LYS A 243 -19.30 2.06 -17.78
C LYS A 243 -18.17 1.15 -17.28
N VAL A 244 -16.99 1.70 -17.05
CA VAL A 244 -15.83 0.91 -16.60
C VAL A 244 -15.21 1.58 -15.38
N ILE A 245 -15.13 0.82 -14.29
CA ILE A 245 -14.49 1.26 -13.05
C ILE A 245 -13.26 0.38 -12.78
N GLY A 246 -12.13 1.04 -12.51
CA GLY A 246 -10.89 0.41 -12.08
C GLY A 246 -10.61 0.62 -10.59
N LEU A 247 -9.40 0.24 -10.19
CA LEU A 247 -8.86 0.43 -8.85
C LEU A 247 -7.34 0.49 -8.96
N ASP A 248 -6.70 1.43 -8.27
CA ASP A 248 -5.26 1.62 -8.05
C ASP A 248 -4.92 3.10 -8.18
N GLY A 249 -5.56 3.83 -9.09
CA GLY A 249 -5.26 5.23 -9.38
C GLY A 249 -3.94 5.41 -10.12
N ILE A 250 -3.57 4.48 -11.02
CA ILE A 250 -2.35 4.65 -11.82
C ILE A 250 -2.50 5.84 -12.77
N VAL A 251 -1.38 6.49 -13.10
CA VAL A 251 -1.37 7.72 -13.92
C VAL A 251 -2.17 7.58 -15.22
N ASP A 252 -2.08 6.45 -15.91
CA ASP A 252 -2.82 6.20 -17.14
C ASP A 252 -4.33 6.11 -16.92
N ALA A 253 -4.77 5.51 -15.81
CA ALA A 253 -6.18 5.47 -15.45
C ALA A 253 -6.69 6.85 -15.04
N LEU A 254 -5.91 7.61 -14.26
CA LEU A 254 -6.27 8.99 -13.92
C LEU A 254 -6.41 9.87 -15.18
N LYS A 255 -5.51 9.72 -16.16
CA LYS A 255 -5.63 10.39 -17.47
C LYS A 255 -6.86 9.94 -18.25
N SER A 256 -7.16 8.64 -18.26
CA SER A 256 -8.33 8.10 -18.95
C SER A 256 -9.64 8.59 -18.33
N VAL A 257 -9.73 8.67 -16.99
CA VAL A 257 -10.87 9.28 -16.28
C VAL A 257 -10.94 10.78 -16.58
N ALA A 258 -9.82 11.50 -16.54
CA ALA A 258 -9.77 12.92 -16.90
C ALA A 258 -10.16 13.16 -18.36
N ALA A 259 -9.92 12.22 -19.27
CA ALA A 259 -10.38 12.27 -20.66
C ALA A 259 -11.88 11.93 -20.80
N GLY A 260 -12.52 11.35 -19.78
CA GLY A 260 -13.91 10.88 -19.83
C GLY A 260 -14.07 9.51 -20.49
N GLU A 261 -13.00 8.73 -20.59
CA GLU A 261 -13.02 7.38 -21.14
C GLU A 261 -13.36 6.35 -20.06
N LEU A 262 -12.44 6.08 -19.13
CA LEU A 262 -12.75 5.34 -17.90
C LEU A 262 -13.74 6.14 -17.05
N SER A 263 -14.73 5.46 -16.47
CA SER A 263 -15.77 6.15 -15.70
C SER A 263 -15.27 6.58 -14.33
N ALA A 264 -14.51 5.71 -13.65
CA ALA A 264 -13.88 6.01 -12.37
C ALA A 264 -12.73 5.04 -12.06
N THR A 265 -11.92 5.36 -11.07
CA THR A 265 -11.02 4.42 -10.39
C THR A 265 -10.99 4.70 -8.90
N VAL A 266 -10.87 3.67 -8.06
CA VAL A 266 -10.58 3.86 -6.63
C VAL A 266 -9.07 3.92 -6.45
N ALA A 267 -8.54 5.12 -6.27
CA ALA A 267 -7.11 5.35 -6.14
C ALA A 267 -6.56 4.84 -4.81
N GLN A 268 -5.43 4.16 -4.91
CA GLN A 268 -4.53 3.82 -3.83
C GLN A 268 -3.28 4.71 -3.92
N TYR A 269 -2.51 4.81 -2.83
CA TYR A 269 -1.32 5.65 -2.80
C TYR A 269 -0.08 4.85 -2.40
N PRO A 270 0.49 4.03 -3.29
CA PRO A 270 1.65 3.18 -2.99
C PRO A 270 2.87 3.98 -2.51
N TYR A 271 3.06 5.20 -3.04
CA TYR A 271 4.08 6.12 -2.54
C TYR A 271 3.91 6.41 -1.05
N VAL A 272 2.66 6.70 -0.64
CA VAL A 272 2.33 6.99 0.76
C VAL A 272 2.51 5.74 1.62
N VAL A 273 2.07 4.57 1.15
CA VAL A 273 2.28 3.30 1.85
C VAL A 273 3.76 3.01 2.08
N GLY A 274 4.60 3.26 1.07
CA GLY A 274 6.06 3.13 1.19
C GLY A 274 6.66 4.10 2.21
N ALA A 275 6.23 5.36 2.19
CA ALA A 275 6.67 6.38 3.13
C ALA A 275 6.26 6.03 4.58
N MET A 276 4.99 5.70 4.80
CA MET A 276 4.48 5.26 6.11
C MET A 276 5.24 4.03 6.64
N GLY A 277 5.67 3.13 5.75
CA GLY A 277 6.50 1.99 6.12
C GLY A 277 7.86 2.38 6.72
N VAL A 278 8.50 3.42 6.17
CA VAL A 278 9.76 3.96 6.71
C VAL A 278 9.53 4.67 8.03
N GLU A 279 8.48 5.47 8.12
CA GLU A 279 8.11 6.18 9.36
C GLU A 279 7.79 5.17 10.48
N ALA A 280 7.07 4.10 10.18
CA ALA A 280 6.81 3.01 11.11
C ALA A 280 8.08 2.29 11.55
N CYS A 281 9.01 2.02 10.63
CA CYS A 281 10.31 1.45 10.97
C CYS A 281 11.12 2.35 11.90
N LYS A 282 11.15 3.66 11.64
CA LYS A 282 11.82 4.65 12.49
C LYS A 282 11.18 4.71 13.87
N ALA A 283 9.85 4.77 13.95
CA ALA A 283 9.13 4.77 15.22
C ALA A 283 9.41 3.48 16.03
N ALA A 284 9.44 2.31 15.37
CA ALA A 284 9.78 1.04 16.02
C ALA A 284 11.24 1.02 16.52
N ALA A 285 12.19 1.55 15.76
CA ALA A 285 13.59 1.66 16.16
C ALA A 285 13.78 2.56 17.41
N LEU A 286 12.88 3.54 17.59
CA LEU A 286 12.80 4.39 18.79
C LEU A 286 12.02 3.75 19.95
N GLY A 287 11.61 2.48 19.83
CA GLY A 287 10.89 1.75 20.87
C GLY A 287 9.42 2.17 21.04
N LYS A 288 8.81 2.82 20.04
CA LYS A 288 7.39 3.18 20.06
C LYS A 288 6.52 1.93 19.84
N GLU A 289 5.38 1.87 20.53
CA GLU A 289 4.35 0.87 20.26
C GLU A 289 3.55 1.25 19.01
N LEU A 290 3.57 0.39 18.00
CA LEU A 290 2.88 0.63 16.73
C LEU A 290 1.42 0.14 16.81
N PRO A 291 0.47 0.79 16.12
CA PRO A 291 -0.85 0.21 15.89
C PRO A 291 -0.69 -1.08 15.07
N ALA A 292 -1.49 -2.11 15.35
CA ALA A 292 -1.36 -3.39 14.66
C ALA A 292 -1.74 -3.32 13.16
N ASN A 293 -2.66 -2.44 12.80
CA ASN A 293 -3.16 -2.25 11.44
C ASN A 293 -3.42 -0.76 11.19
N VAL A 294 -2.87 -0.22 10.10
CA VAL A 294 -3.07 1.16 9.68
C VAL A 294 -3.59 1.17 8.23
N PRO A 295 -4.86 1.58 8.02
CA PRO A 295 -5.39 1.67 6.67
C PRO A 295 -4.70 2.80 5.90
N ALA A 296 -4.23 2.49 4.71
CA ALA A 296 -3.70 3.47 3.77
C ALA A 296 -4.84 4.36 3.22
N PRO A 297 -4.56 5.61 2.84
CA PRO A 297 -5.57 6.45 2.22
C PRO A 297 -6.05 5.82 0.90
N VAL A 298 -7.34 5.98 0.64
CA VAL A 298 -7.99 5.66 -0.64
C VAL A 298 -8.87 6.82 -1.06
N LEU A 299 -9.03 7.03 -2.36
CA LEU A 299 -9.90 8.07 -2.88
C LEU A 299 -10.62 7.59 -4.14
N LEU A 300 -11.94 7.73 -4.18
CA LEU A 300 -12.69 7.53 -5.41
C LEU A 300 -12.37 8.68 -6.38
N ILE A 301 -11.84 8.33 -7.55
CA ILE A 301 -11.53 9.26 -8.63
C ILE A 301 -12.54 9.11 -9.75
N ASN A 302 -13.23 10.20 -10.06
CA ASN A 302 -14.12 10.31 -11.21
C ASN A 302 -13.80 11.61 -11.98
N LYS A 303 -14.64 11.97 -12.95
CA LYS A 303 -14.43 13.14 -13.80
C LYS A 303 -14.25 14.44 -13.00
N ASP A 304 -14.90 14.56 -11.85
CA ASP A 304 -14.93 15.80 -11.05
C ASP A 304 -13.59 16.10 -10.36
N ASN A 305 -12.80 15.06 -10.04
CA ASN A 305 -11.57 15.20 -9.26
C ASN A 305 -10.32 14.61 -9.93
N ALA A 306 -10.43 14.04 -11.14
CA ALA A 306 -9.29 13.43 -11.83
C ALA A 306 -8.16 14.41 -12.13
N GLU A 307 -8.46 15.64 -12.57
CA GLU A 307 -7.43 16.66 -12.83
C GLU A 307 -6.67 17.08 -11.57
N ALA A 308 -7.41 17.29 -10.47
CA ALA A 308 -6.81 17.60 -9.17
C ALA A 308 -5.93 16.43 -8.68
N SER A 309 -6.39 15.19 -8.89
CA SER A 309 -5.65 14.00 -8.53
C SER A 309 -4.36 13.83 -9.34
N LEU A 310 -4.40 14.11 -10.65
CA LEU A 310 -3.21 14.13 -11.51
C LEU A 310 -2.18 15.16 -11.03
N LYS A 311 -2.62 16.33 -10.58
CA LYS A 311 -1.73 17.37 -10.05
C LYS A 311 -1.08 16.98 -8.72
N ASN A 312 -1.82 16.26 -7.87
CA ASN A 312 -1.36 15.85 -6.54
C ASN A 312 -0.56 14.54 -6.55
N PHE A 313 -0.66 13.77 -7.62
CA PHE A 313 0.01 12.49 -7.79
C PHE A 313 1.54 12.62 -7.54
N PRO A 314 2.18 11.72 -6.76
CA PRO A 314 1.69 10.40 -6.32
C PRO A 314 0.99 10.39 -4.94
N ARG A 315 0.48 11.53 -4.45
CA ARG A 315 -0.20 11.67 -3.16
C ARG A 315 -1.70 11.98 -3.35
N PRO A 316 -2.56 11.75 -2.34
CA PRO A 316 -4.00 12.05 -2.43
C PRO A 316 -4.34 13.53 -2.59
N GLY A 317 -3.42 14.41 -2.17
CA GLY A 317 -3.72 15.81 -1.96
C GLY A 317 -4.43 16.02 -0.63
N GLY A 318 -4.12 17.12 0.05
CA GLY A 318 -4.57 17.34 1.42
C GLY A 318 -3.92 16.42 2.45
N ASP A 319 -4.43 16.49 3.68
CA ASP A 319 -3.97 15.68 4.80
C ASP A 319 -4.64 14.30 4.81
N TYR A 320 -3.91 13.29 5.27
CA TYR A 320 -4.43 11.94 5.52
C TYR A 320 -3.94 11.45 6.90
N PRO A 321 -4.69 10.57 7.58
CA PRO A 321 -4.28 10.03 8.85
C PRO A 321 -2.95 9.26 8.73
N ASP A 322 -1.97 9.66 9.52
CA ASP A 322 -0.66 9.04 9.58
C ASP A 322 -0.20 8.98 11.04
N PRO A 323 -0.47 7.87 11.75
CA PRO A 323 -0.12 7.76 13.16
C PRO A 323 1.39 7.77 13.39
N PHE A 324 2.20 7.38 12.41
CA PHE A 324 3.64 7.26 12.57
C PHE A 324 4.30 8.65 12.56
N ARG A 325 3.86 9.55 11.68
CA ARG A 325 4.32 10.95 11.73
C ARG A 325 4.02 11.62 13.06
N GLU A 326 2.85 11.39 13.64
CA GLU A 326 2.51 11.95 14.95
C GLU A 326 3.40 11.37 16.07
N MET A 327 3.81 10.10 15.97
CA MET A 327 4.73 9.47 16.92
C MET A 327 6.19 9.97 16.82
N LEU A 328 6.56 10.55 15.68
CA LEU A 328 7.91 11.03 15.36
C LEU A 328 8.11 12.54 15.59
N LYS A 329 7.04 13.26 15.97
CA LYS A 329 7.13 14.64 16.47
C LYS A 329 7.64 14.68 17.90
#